data_AF-A0A379AKT2-F1
#
_entry.id   AF-A0A379AKT2-F1
#
_cell.length_a   1.000
_cell.length_b   1.000
_cell.length_c   1.000
_cell.angle_alpha   90.00
_cell.angle_beta   90.00
_cell.angle_gamma   90.00
#
_symmetry.space_group_name_H-M   'P 1'
#
loop_
_entity.id
_entity.type
_entity.pdbx_description
1 polymer ?
#
loop_
_entity_poly.entity_id
_entity_poly.type
_entity_poly.pdbx_seq_one_letter_code
_entity_poly.pdbx_strand_id
1 'polypeptide(L)' 'MLAAAFAAFFTGITEPLEFSFMFVAPVLYLIHAVLTGISVFIAASMHWIAGFGFSAGLVDMVAVDP' A
#
# COMPACT_ATOMS: atom_id res chain seq x y z
N MET A 1 7.51 -6.26 13.75
CA MET A 1 6.74 -5.93 12.54
C MET A 1 5.46 -5.13 12.80
N LEU A 2 4.86 -5.19 13.99
CA LEU A 2 3.61 -4.44 14.29
C LEU A 2 3.71 -2.92 14.03
N ALA A 3 4.81 -2.28 14.41
CA ALA A 3 5.00 -0.85 14.19
C ALA A 3 5.05 -0.48 12.69
N ALA A 4 5.77 -1.26 11.88
CA ALA A 4 5.83 -1.06 10.43
C ALA A 4 4.47 -1.30 9.77
N ALA A 5 3.73 -2.33 10.19
CA ALA A 5 2.38 -2.59 9.71
C ALA A 5 1.41 -1.46 10.05
N PHE A 6 1.45 -0.97 11.29
CA PHE A 6 0.62 0.15 11.69
C PHE A 6 0.98 1.44 10.93
N ALA A 7 2.27 1.74 10.77
CA ALA A 7 2.72 2.88 9.99
C ALA A 7 2.25 2.81 8.54
N ALA A 8 2.47 1.66 7.87
CA ALA A 8 2.06 1.48 6.47
C ALA A 8 0.54 1.59 6.29
N PHE A 9 -0.26 1.04 7.20
CA PHE A 9 -1.72 1.19 7.16
C PHE A 9 -2.16 2.64 7.41
N PHE A 10 -1.60 3.28 8.44
CA PHE A 10 -2.06 4.60 8.87
C PHE A 10 -1.64 5.70 7.91
N THR A 11 -0.38 5.68 7.44
CA THR A 11 0.19 6.74 6.58
C THR A 11 0.22 6.39 5.11
N GLY A 12 0.23 5.10 4.74
CA GLY A 12 0.38 4.63 3.37
C GLY A 12 1.82 4.35 2.96
N ILE A 13 2.82 4.66 3.81
CA ILE A 13 4.24 4.41 3.49
C ILE A 13 4.57 2.93 3.70
N THR A 14 4.82 2.19 2.62
CA THR A 14 5.06 0.73 2.67
C THR A 14 6.53 0.33 2.81
N GLU A 15 7.48 1.24 2.60
CA GLU A 15 8.92 0.95 2.54
C GLU A 15 9.44 0.16 3.75
N PRO A 16 9.10 0.48 5.02
CA PRO A 16 9.60 -0.27 6.17
C PRO A 16 9.15 -1.74 6.18
N LEU A 17 8.01 -2.02 5.55
CA LEU A 17 7.42 -3.34 5.44
C LEU A 17 8.03 -4.10 4.25
N GLU A 18 8.18 -3.43 3.12
CA GLU A 18 8.82 -3.98 1.91
C GLU A 18 10.28 -4.33 2.16
N PHE A 19 11.03 -3.49 2.87
CA PHE A 19 12.44 -3.74 3.19
C PHE A 19 12.65 -4.99 4.05
N SER A 20 11.62 -5.46 4.77
CA SER A 20 11.71 -6.70 5.54
C SER A 20 11.86 -7.95 4.66
N PHE A 21 11.49 -7.88 3.37
CA PHE A 21 11.57 -9.03 2.46
C PHE A 21 12.15 -8.74 1.06
N MET A 22 12.21 -7.47 0.63
CA MET A 22 12.68 -7.05 -0.70
C MET A 22 14.03 -7.66 -1.09
N PHE A 23 14.98 -7.65 -0.16
CA PHE A 23 16.35 -8.12 -0.41
C PHE A 23 16.57 -9.60 -0.07
N VAL A 24 15.76 -10.17 0.83
CA VAL A 24 15.92 -11.56 1.30
C VAL A 24 15.18 -12.56 0.41
N ALA A 25 14.06 -12.14 -0.19
CA ALA A 25 13.15 -12.99 -0.95
C ALA A 25 12.65 -12.24 -2.21
N PRO A 26 13.49 -12.10 -3.26
CA PRO A 26 13.15 -11.31 -4.44
C PRO A 26 11.93 -11.86 -5.21
N VAL A 27 11.72 -13.18 -5.20
CA VAL A 27 10.53 -13.80 -5.80
C VAL A 27 9.26 -13.40 -5.04
N LEU A 28 9.32 -13.32 -3.70
CA LEU A 28 8.21 -12.85 -2.89
C LEU A 28 7.91 -11.37 -3.17
N TYR A 29 8.94 -10.56 -3.37
CA TYR A 29 8.78 -9.16 -3.79
C TYR A 29 8.10 -9.01 -5.15
N LEU A 30 8.41 -9.87 -6.11
CA LEU A 30 7.72 -9.88 -7.40
C LEU A 30 6.23 -10.27 -7.26
N ILE A 31 5.93 -11.29 -6.44
CA ILE A 31 4.54 -11.69 -6.16
C ILE A 31 3.78 -10.53 -5.51
N HIS A 32 4.39 -9.87 -4.52
CA HIS A 32 3.84 -8.65 -3.90
C HIS A 32 3.55 -7.54 -4.91
N ALA A 33 4.48 -7.26 -5.84
CA ALA A 33 4.29 -6.25 -6.87
C ALA A 33 3.12 -6.59 -7.81
N VAL A 34 2.98 -7.86 -8.22
CA VAL A 34 1.86 -8.33 -9.05
C VAL A 34 0.53 -8.21 -8.31
N LEU A 35 0.47 -8.64 -7.06
CA LEU A 35 -0.74 -8.55 -6.24
C LEU A 35 -1.15 -7.09 -5.98
N THR A 36 -0.18 -6.21 -5.76
CA THR A 36 -0.41 -4.76 -5.65
C THR A 36 -1.01 -4.21 -6.94
N GLY A 37 -0.44 -4.55 -8.09
CA GLY A 37 -0.97 -4.14 -9.40
C GLY A 37 -2.40 -4.62 -9.66
N ILE A 38 -2.71 -5.88 -9.33
CA ILE A 38 -4.07 -6.43 -9.45
C ILE A 38 -5.04 -5.68 -8.53
N SER A 39 -4.63 -5.39 -7.29
CA SER A 39 -5.46 -4.68 -6.33
C SER A 39 -5.80 -3.27 -6.82
N VAL A 40 -4.82 -2.54 -7.35
CA VAL A 40 -5.02 -1.20 -7.92
C VAL A 40 -5.88 -1.27 -9.18
N PHE A 41 -5.67 -2.26 -10.05
CA PHE A 41 -6.51 -2.46 -11.25
C PHE A 41 -7.98 -2.67 -10.87
N ILE A 42 -8.24 -3.53 -9.89
CA ILE A 42 -9.59 -3.81 -9.37
C ILE A 42 -10.20 -2.52 -8.79
N ALA A 43 -9.48 -1.82 -7.91
CA ALA A 43 -9.94 -0.56 -7.32
C ALA A 43 -10.27 0.50 -8.39
N ALA A 44 -9.42 0.64 -9.40
CA ALA A 44 -9.64 1.55 -10.51
C ALA A 44 -10.86 1.17 -11.36
N SER A 45 -11.06 -0.13 -11.62
CA SER A 45 -12.21 -0.62 -12.40
C SER A 45 -13.56 -0.39 -11.71
N MET A 46 -13.57 -0.33 -10.38
CA MET A 46 -14.76 -0.06 -9.56
C MET A 46 -14.90 1.41 -9.16
N HIS A 47 -13.99 2.28 -9.62
CA HIS A 47 -13.93 3.69 -9.24
C HIS A 47 -13.78 3.93 -7.72
N TRP A 48 -13.04 3.06 -7.02
CA TRP A 48 -12.73 3.18 -5.59
C TRP A 48 -11.40 3.90 -5.33
N ILE A 49 -11.06 4.86 -6.18
CA ILE A 49 -9.76 5.53 -6.14
C ILE A 49 -9.86 6.70 -5.17
N ALA A 50 -9.20 6.58 -4.01
CA ALA A 50 -9.04 7.69 -3.09
C ALA A 50 -8.01 8.70 -3.58
N GLY A 51 -8.24 9.99 -3.30
CA GLY A 51 -7.27 11.05 -3.56
C GLY A 51 -5.95 10.84 -2.80
N PHE A 52 -4.84 11.23 -3.42
CA PHE A 52 -3.50 11.20 -2.79
C PHE A 52 -3.21 12.53 -2.10
N GLY A 53 -3.35 12.58 -0.78
CA GLY A 53 -2.92 13.72 0.05
C GLY A 53 -1.46 13.62 0.48
N PHE A 54 -1.05 12.43 0.90
CA PHE A 54 0.31 12.13 1.36
C PHE A 54 0.88 10.87 0.70
N SER A 55 0.29 9.69 0.96
CA SER A 55 0.78 8.40 0.47
C SER A 55 -0.34 7.34 0.31
N ALA A 56 -1.61 7.77 0.28
CA ALA A 56 -2.81 6.92 0.19
C ALA A 56 -2.98 5.92 1.34
N GLY A 57 -2.66 6.32 2.57
CA GLY A 57 -2.98 5.58 3.78
C GLY A 57 -4.41 5.81 4.27
N LEU A 58 -4.73 5.25 5.45
CA LEU A 58 -6.03 5.47 6.11
C LEU A 58 -6.37 6.95 6.27
N VAL A 59 -5.37 7.78 6.59
CA VAL A 59 -5.58 9.24 6.75
C VAL A 59 -6.11 9.86 5.47
N ASP A 60 -5.57 9.49 4.30
CA ASP A 60 -6.02 10.01 3.02
C ASP A 60 -7.43 9.51 2.69
N MET A 61 -7.73 8.24 3.00
CA MET A 61 -9.07 7.67 2.83
C MET A 61 -10.16 8.38 3.65
N VAL A 62 -9.82 8.91 4.84
CA VAL A 62 -10.82 9.55 5.72
C VAL A 62 -10.85 11.07 5.54
N ALA A 63 -9.72 11.70 5.24
CA ALA A 63 -9.58 13.16 5.26
C ALA A 63 -9.56 13.80 3.86
N VAL A 64 -9.23 13.05 2.81
CA VAL A 64 -9.05 13.60 1.44
C VAL A 64 -10.23 13.23 0.55
N ASP A 65 -10.74 12.00 0.64
CA ASP A 65 -11.85 11.51 -0.18
C ASP A 65 -13.12 11.39 0.70
N PRO A 66 -14.12 12.28 0.56
CA PRO A 66 -15.36 12.24 1.35
C PRO A 66 -16.40 11.22 0.86
#